data_AF-A0A372LV88-F1
#
_entry.id   AF-A0A372LV88-F1
#
_cell.length_a   1.000
_cell.length_b   1.000
_cell.length_c   1.000
_cell.angle_alpha   90.00
_cell.angle_beta   90.00
_cell.angle_gamma   90.00
#
_symmetry.space_group_name_H-M   'P 1'
#
loop_
_entity.id
_entity.type
_entity.pdbx_description
1 polymer ?
#
loop_
_entity_poly.entity_id
_entity_poly.type
_entity_poly.pdbx_seq_one_letter_code
_entity_poly.pdbx_strand_id
1 'polypeptide(L)'
;MEIHVTGFMYHSDDSNPLHSHHLYITTWDGRPVSTHAHGFQGVTSYDDGHSHRYAGTTEPAPSGVPHTHTYYTFTSISGGHRHQIRGVTGPAIPYEGGGHYHEFSGVTTVDGASPHRHRYSGTTSL
;
A
#
# COMPACT_ATOMS: atom_id res chain seq x y z
N MET A 1 -1.17 -2.47 25.52
CA MET A 1 -1.57 -1.05 25.35
C MET A 1 -2.87 -1.08 24.58
N GLU A 2 -3.95 -0.64 25.22
CA GLU A 2 -5.28 -0.54 24.60
C GLU A 2 -5.46 0.88 24.06
N ILE A 3 -5.85 1.01 22.80
CA ILE A 3 -6.16 2.31 22.20
C ILE A 3 -7.68 2.40 22.10
N HIS A 4 -8.27 3.27 22.93
CA HIS A 4 -9.70 3.54 22.85
C HIS A 4 -10.00 4.33 21.56
N VAL A 5 -10.94 3.80 20.78
CA VAL A 5 -11.46 4.44 19.57
C VAL A 5 -12.90 4.86 19.78
N THR A 6 -13.26 6.01 19.25
CA THR A 6 -14.65 6.47 19.14
C THR A 6 -14.97 6.61 17.66
N GLY A 7 -16.22 6.43 17.28
CA GLY A 7 -16.61 6.61 15.88
C GLY A 7 -18.08 6.86 15.69
N PHE A 8 -18.43 7.40 14.53
CA PHE A 8 -19.81 7.55 14.10
C PHE A 8 -19.94 7.06 12.66
N MET A 9 -21.04 6.38 12.39
CA MET A 9 -21.43 5.97 11.04
C MET A 9 -22.41 7.00 10.50
N TYR A 10 -22.04 7.65 9.40
CA TYR A 10 -22.91 8.58 8.70
C TYR A 10 -23.62 7.86 7.55
N HIS A 11 -24.94 8.01 7.50
CA HIS A 11 -25.79 7.56 6.40
C HIS A 11 -26.33 8.80 5.69
N SER A 12 -26.01 8.94 4.41
CA SER A 12 -26.74 9.83 3.51
C SER A 12 -27.89 9.02 2.90
N ASP A 13 -29.12 9.52 3.01
CA ASP A 13 -30.32 8.89 2.44
C ASP A 13 -30.16 8.73 0.92
N ASP A 14 -29.67 7.58 0.50
CA ASP A 14 -29.79 7.09 -0.86
C ASP A 14 -30.62 5.80 -0.81
N SER A 15 -31.73 5.78 -1.53
CA SER A 15 -32.77 4.74 -1.43
C SER A 15 -32.35 3.41 -2.11
N ASN A 16 -31.09 3.33 -2.53
CA ASN A 16 -30.48 2.13 -3.08
C ASN A 16 -30.08 1.16 -1.95
N PRO A 17 -30.57 -0.10 -1.97
CA PRO A 17 -30.17 -1.12 -0.99
C PRO A 17 -28.68 -1.51 -1.08
N LEU A 18 -27.99 -1.17 -2.17
CA LEU A 18 -26.53 -1.31 -2.34
C LEU A 18 -25.87 0.08 -2.29
N HIS A 19 -25.74 0.65 -1.10
CA HIS A 19 -25.01 1.91 -0.87
C HIS A 19 -23.92 1.75 0.19
N SER A 20 -23.00 2.71 0.26
CA SER A 20 -21.91 2.75 1.24
C SER A 20 -22.23 3.69 2.40
N HIS A 21 -21.82 3.32 3.61
CA HIS A 21 -21.80 4.21 4.77
C HIS A 21 -20.40 4.75 5.03
N HIS A 22 -20.31 6.00 5.46
CA HIS A 22 -19.04 6.57 5.91
C HIS A 22 -18.85 6.26 7.39
N LEU A 23 -17.86 5.41 7.71
CA LEU A 23 -17.45 5.13 9.07
C LEU A 23 -16.26 6.02 9.44
N TYR A 24 -16.48 6.95 10.36
CA TYR A 24 -15.42 7.78 10.91
C TYR A 24 -14.98 7.18 12.24
N ILE A 25 -13.73 6.72 12.31
CA ILE A 25 -13.11 6.26 13.55
C ILE A 25 -12.03 7.28 13.92
N THR A 26 -12.06 7.77 15.14
CA THR A 26 -11.04 8.66 15.70
C THR A 26 -10.39 8.00 16.90
N THR A 27 -9.06 8.09 16.97
CA THR A 27 -8.35 7.84 18.21
C THR A 27 -8.63 8.98 19.20
N TRP A 28 -8.40 8.72 20.48
CA TRP A 28 -8.69 9.68 21.56
C TRP A 28 -7.86 10.98 21.50
N ASP A 29 -6.72 10.96 20.78
CA ASP A 29 -5.93 12.16 20.44
C ASP A 29 -6.52 12.97 19.26
N GLY A 30 -7.71 12.59 18.78
CA GLY A 30 -8.44 13.29 17.72
C GLY A 30 -7.96 12.96 16.30
N ARG A 31 -7.04 12.00 16.13
CA ARG A 31 -6.57 11.60 14.81
C ARG A 31 -7.55 10.65 14.11
N PRO A 32 -7.85 10.85 12.83
CA PRO A 32 -8.60 9.88 12.05
C PRO A 32 -7.83 8.55 11.99
N VAL A 33 -8.51 7.45 12.29
CA VAL A 33 -8.02 6.11 11.96
C VAL A 33 -8.46 5.83 10.54
N SER A 34 -7.59 6.12 9.58
CA SER A 34 -7.74 5.56 8.24
C SER A 34 -7.29 4.10 8.30
N THR A 35 -8.18 3.18 7.95
CA THR A 35 -7.86 1.75 7.77
C THR A 35 -7.65 1.40 6.31
N HIS A 36 -7.85 2.37 5.40
CA HIS A 36 -7.74 2.16 3.96
C HIS A 36 -6.27 1.91 3.60
N ALA A 37 -5.97 0.71 3.11
CA ALA A 37 -4.63 0.28 2.70
C ALA A 37 -4.78 -0.75 1.58
N HIS A 38 -3.74 -0.92 0.76
CA HIS A 38 -3.78 -1.87 -0.35
C HIS A 38 -2.64 -2.89 -0.26
N GLY A 39 -2.88 -4.09 -0.77
CA GLY A 39 -1.83 -5.07 -1.00
C GLY A 39 -0.98 -4.69 -2.22
N PHE A 40 0.29 -5.10 -2.22
CA PHE A 40 1.14 -5.01 -3.40
C PHE A 40 2.10 -6.20 -3.45
N GLN A 41 2.44 -6.65 -4.65
CA GLN A 41 3.37 -7.76 -4.87
C GLN A 41 4.01 -7.68 -6.26
N GLY A 42 5.08 -8.42 -6.47
CA GLY A 42 5.71 -8.52 -7.78
C GLY A 42 7.03 -9.28 -7.78
N VAL A 43 7.74 -9.15 -8.90
CA VAL A 43 9.08 -9.70 -9.11
C VAL A 43 9.96 -8.55 -9.59
N THR A 44 11.17 -8.46 -9.06
CA THR A 44 12.14 -7.45 -9.49
C THR A 44 12.70 -7.78 -10.87
N SER A 45 13.41 -6.82 -11.48
CA SER A 45 14.22 -7.10 -12.68
C SER A 45 15.26 -8.19 -12.43
N TYR A 46 15.76 -8.78 -13.51
CA TYR A 46 16.83 -9.77 -13.46
C TYR A 46 18.18 -9.05 -13.58
N ASP A 47 18.94 -9.01 -12.49
CA ASP A 47 20.23 -8.34 -12.39
C ASP A 47 21.19 -9.24 -11.61
N ASP A 48 22.49 -9.20 -11.93
CA ASP A 48 23.51 -10.03 -11.28
C ASP A 48 23.13 -11.53 -11.16
N GLY A 49 22.51 -12.07 -12.20
CA GLY A 49 22.18 -13.48 -12.31
C GLY A 49 20.93 -13.95 -11.56
N HIS A 50 20.12 -13.06 -10.97
CA HIS A 50 18.87 -13.44 -10.32
C HIS A 50 17.84 -12.31 -10.23
N SER A 51 16.68 -12.65 -9.69
CA SER A 51 15.57 -11.74 -9.37
C SER A 51 15.01 -12.10 -7.99
N HIS A 52 14.24 -11.21 -7.39
CA HIS A 52 13.54 -11.47 -6.14
C HIS A 52 12.04 -11.29 -6.29
N ARG A 53 11.26 -12.05 -5.51
CA ARG A 53 9.83 -11.81 -5.31
C ARG A 53 9.63 -10.84 -4.14
N TYR A 54 8.53 -10.12 -4.11
CA TYR A 54 8.16 -9.31 -2.95
C TYR A 54 6.63 -9.25 -2.83
N ALA A 55 6.17 -9.05 -1.60
CA ALA A 55 4.77 -8.78 -1.27
C ALA A 55 4.73 -7.90 -0.01
N GLY A 56 3.65 -7.14 0.15
CA GLY A 56 3.41 -6.31 1.32
C GLY A 56 2.03 -5.66 1.28
N THR A 57 1.76 -4.88 2.31
CA THR A 57 0.59 -4.00 2.40
C THR A 57 1.11 -2.59 2.58
N THR A 58 0.47 -1.63 1.94
CA THR A 58 0.82 -0.22 2.13
C THR A 58 0.46 0.24 3.54
N GLU A 59 1.08 1.32 4.00
CA GLU A 59 0.58 2.02 5.18
C GLU A 59 -0.82 2.60 4.92
N PRO A 60 -1.61 2.89 5.96
CA PRO A 60 -2.93 3.45 5.76
C PRO A 60 -2.91 4.82 5.10
N ALA A 61 -3.94 5.12 4.30
CA ALA A 61 -4.06 6.41 3.61
C ALA A 61 -4.10 7.57 4.63
N PRO A 62 -3.33 8.64 4.44
CA PRO A 62 -3.33 9.78 5.37
C PRO A 62 -4.63 10.60 5.32
N SER A 63 -5.45 10.41 4.27
CA SER A 63 -6.67 11.17 3.98
C SER A 63 -7.67 10.34 3.18
N GLY A 64 -8.86 10.89 2.92
CA GLY A 64 -9.82 10.35 1.94
C GLY A 64 -9.29 10.43 0.50
N VAL A 65 -10.10 10.03 -0.48
CA VAL A 65 -9.73 10.10 -1.92
C VAL A 65 -9.84 11.55 -2.42
N PRO A 66 -8.82 12.11 -3.10
CA PRO A 66 -7.58 11.46 -3.54
C PRO A 66 -6.52 11.34 -2.43
N HIS A 67 -5.77 10.24 -2.44
CA HIS A 67 -4.61 10.03 -1.55
C HIS A 67 -3.50 9.25 -2.26
N THR A 68 -2.42 9.02 -1.54
CA THR A 68 -1.30 8.13 -1.87
C THR A 68 -0.95 7.31 -0.65
N HIS A 69 -0.21 6.21 -0.81
CA HIS A 69 0.28 5.43 0.31
C HIS A 69 1.80 5.38 0.36
N THR A 70 2.37 5.47 1.56
CA THR A 70 3.73 4.98 1.81
C THR A 70 3.74 3.45 1.84
N TYR A 71 4.82 2.84 1.37
CA TYR A 71 5.01 1.39 1.45
C TYR A 71 6.44 1.03 1.82
N TYR A 72 6.58 -0.11 2.48
CA TYR A 72 7.86 -0.71 2.85
C TYR A 72 7.75 -2.23 2.84
N THR A 73 8.73 -2.92 2.27
CA THR A 73 8.85 -4.39 2.38
C THR A 73 10.29 -4.84 2.13
N PHE A 74 10.54 -6.13 2.38
CA PHE A 74 11.76 -6.81 1.93
C PHE A 74 11.43 -7.77 0.80
N THR A 75 12.40 -7.95 -0.10
CA THR A 75 12.31 -9.01 -1.09
C THR A 75 12.55 -10.39 -0.48
N SER A 76 12.19 -11.45 -1.21
CA SER A 76 12.58 -12.83 -0.91
C SER A 76 14.09 -12.98 -0.93
N ILE A 77 14.63 -13.98 -0.23
CA ILE A 77 16.06 -14.29 -0.34
C ILE A 77 16.31 -15.00 -1.68
N SER A 78 17.24 -14.47 -2.48
CA SER A 78 17.71 -15.01 -3.76
C SER A 78 19.16 -14.58 -3.94
N GLY A 79 20.01 -15.39 -4.60
CA GLY A 79 21.44 -15.06 -4.69
C GLY A 79 22.14 -14.86 -3.33
N GLY A 80 21.62 -15.47 -2.25
CA GLY A 80 22.17 -15.37 -0.89
C GLY A 80 21.87 -14.07 -0.13
N HIS A 81 21.02 -13.17 -0.65
CA HIS A 81 20.65 -11.94 0.04
C HIS A 81 19.21 -11.50 -0.30
N ARG A 82 18.77 -10.39 0.28
CA ARG A 82 17.49 -9.73 0.02
C ARG A 82 17.71 -8.23 -0.03
N HIS A 83 16.76 -7.51 -0.62
CA HIS A 83 16.80 -6.06 -0.63
C HIS A 83 15.60 -5.45 0.09
N GLN A 84 15.73 -4.17 0.44
CA GLN A 84 14.63 -3.33 0.90
C GLN A 84 13.95 -2.66 -0.29
N ILE A 85 12.62 -2.57 -0.21
CA ILE A 85 11.75 -1.81 -1.09
C ILE A 85 11.01 -0.80 -0.23
N ARG A 86 11.03 0.48 -0.64
CA ARG A 86 10.24 1.53 0.00
C ARG A 86 9.89 2.63 -0.99
N GLY A 87 8.77 3.29 -0.78
CA GLY A 87 8.36 4.42 -1.61
C GLY A 87 7.00 4.98 -1.25
N VAL A 88 6.49 5.81 -2.15
CA VAL A 88 5.13 6.35 -2.12
C VAL A 88 4.46 5.96 -3.42
N THR A 89 3.20 5.52 -3.37
CA THR A 89 2.43 5.18 -4.57
C THR A 89 2.07 6.43 -5.37
N GLY A 90 1.71 6.24 -6.64
CA GLY A 90 1.09 7.27 -7.47
C GLY A 90 -0.31 7.66 -6.99
N PRO A 91 -0.97 8.60 -7.68
CA PRO A 91 -2.33 9.02 -7.34
C PRO A 91 -3.32 7.85 -7.40
N ALA A 92 -4.43 7.98 -6.69
CA ALA A 92 -5.55 7.03 -6.80
C ALA A 92 -6.12 7.02 -8.22
N ILE A 93 -6.16 5.84 -8.86
CA ILE A 93 -6.71 5.62 -10.20
C ILE A 93 -8.03 4.85 -10.05
N PRO A 94 -9.18 5.46 -10.41
CA PRO A 94 -10.48 4.86 -10.20
C PRO A 94 -10.73 3.69 -11.16
N TYR A 95 -11.44 2.67 -10.67
CA TYR A 95 -12.06 1.65 -11.53
C TYR A 95 -13.47 2.08 -11.96
N GLU A 96 -13.94 1.62 -13.12
CA GLU A 96 -15.29 1.93 -13.62
C GLU A 96 -16.42 1.42 -12.70
N GLY A 97 -16.17 0.41 -11.87
CA GLY A 97 -17.13 -0.20 -10.93
C GLY A 97 -17.00 0.25 -9.47
N GLY A 98 -16.19 1.28 -9.19
CA GLY A 98 -15.88 1.74 -7.84
C GLY A 98 -14.58 1.16 -7.26
N GLY A 99 -14.08 1.80 -6.20
CA GLY A 99 -12.73 1.57 -5.69
C GLY A 99 -11.65 2.22 -6.57
N HIS A 100 -10.39 2.03 -6.17
CA HIS A 100 -9.23 2.53 -6.90
C HIS A 100 -8.01 1.67 -6.63
N TYR A 101 -7.00 1.82 -7.48
CA TYR A 101 -5.67 1.28 -7.27
C TYR A 101 -4.63 2.40 -7.38
N HIS A 102 -3.39 2.08 -7.04
CA HIS A 102 -2.27 2.96 -7.27
C HIS A 102 -1.17 2.26 -8.07
N GLU A 103 -0.48 3.00 -8.92
CA GLU A 103 0.77 2.55 -9.50
C GLU A 103 1.93 2.77 -8.52
N PHE A 104 2.95 1.93 -8.58
CA PHE A 104 4.19 2.12 -7.83
C PHE A 104 5.38 1.64 -8.66
N SER A 105 6.54 2.26 -8.45
CA SER A 105 7.81 1.83 -9.04
C SER A 105 9.00 2.36 -8.25
N GLY A 106 10.16 1.76 -8.46
CA GLY A 106 11.39 2.21 -7.84
C GLY A 106 12.57 1.28 -8.07
N VAL A 107 13.59 1.44 -7.24
CA VAL A 107 14.76 0.57 -7.16
C VAL A 107 14.97 0.10 -5.72
N THR A 108 15.47 -1.12 -5.58
CA THR A 108 15.81 -1.67 -4.28
C THR A 108 17.06 -1.01 -3.70
N THR A 109 17.36 -1.28 -2.43
CA THR A 109 18.69 -1.01 -1.86
C THR A 109 19.79 -1.78 -2.59
N VAL A 110 21.05 -1.36 -2.38
CA VAL A 110 22.22 -2.11 -2.85
C VAL A 110 22.65 -3.08 -1.75
N ASP A 111 22.62 -4.38 -2.03
CA ASP A 111 22.93 -5.43 -1.05
C ASP A 111 23.68 -6.58 -1.74
N GLY A 112 24.08 -7.59 -0.95
CA GLY A 112 24.78 -8.79 -1.43
C GLY A 112 26.30 -8.67 -1.41
N ALA A 113 26.97 -9.82 -1.53
CA ALA A 113 28.44 -9.88 -1.58
C ALA A 113 29.00 -9.35 -2.91
N SER A 114 28.24 -9.53 -4.00
CA SER A 114 28.37 -8.80 -5.26
C SER A 114 27.34 -7.65 -5.21
N PRO A 115 27.73 -6.41 -4.91
CA PRO A 115 26.75 -5.36 -4.62
C PRO A 115 25.94 -4.96 -5.88
N HIS A 116 24.63 -5.15 -5.83
CA HIS A 116 23.71 -4.72 -6.90
C HIS A 116 22.34 -4.35 -6.33
N ARG A 117 21.47 -3.86 -7.22
CA ARG A 117 20.08 -3.48 -6.95
C ARG A 117 19.21 -3.91 -8.11
N HIS A 118 17.91 -4.00 -7.87
CA HIS A 118 16.93 -4.28 -8.92
C HIS A 118 15.92 -3.15 -9.07
N ARG A 119 15.31 -3.05 -10.26
CA ARG A 119 14.12 -2.25 -10.52
C ARG A 119 12.87 -3.04 -10.14
N TYR A 120 11.81 -2.34 -9.78
CA TYR A 120 10.48 -2.90 -9.56
C TYR A 120 9.39 -1.92 -9.97
N SER A 121 8.22 -2.44 -10.31
CA SER A 121 7.02 -1.67 -10.64
C SER A 121 5.78 -2.55 -10.57
N GLY A 122 4.61 -1.95 -10.34
CA GLY A 122 3.33 -2.64 -10.40
C GLY A 122 2.16 -1.76 -10.01
N THR A 123 1.02 -2.40 -9.77
CA THR A 123 -0.19 -1.77 -9.25
C THR A 123 -0.57 -2.40 -7.91
N THR A 124 -1.16 -1.61 -7.02
CA THR A 124 -1.75 -2.15 -5.79
C THR A 124 -3.00 -2.96 -6.10
N SER A 125 -3.41 -3.82 -5.17
CA SER A 125 -4.74 -4.44 -5.22
C SER A 125 -5.84 -3.41 -4.97
N LEU A 126 -7.09 -3.81 -5.23
CA LEU A 126 -8.27 -3.17 -4.64
C LEU A 126 -8.16 -3.11 -3.11
#